data_AF-A0A925I8T5-F1
#
_entry.id   AF-A0A925I8T5-F1
#
_cell.length_a   1.000
_cell.length_b   1.000
_cell.length_c   1.000
_cell.angle_alpha   90.00
_cell.angle_beta   90.00
_cell.angle_gamma   90.00
#
_symmetry.space_group_name_H-M   'P 1'
#
loop_
_entity.id
_entity.type
_entity.pdbx_description
1 polymer ?
#
loop_
_entity_poly.entity_id
_entity_poly.type
_entity_poly.pdbx_seq_one_letter_code
_entity_poly.pdbx_strand_id
1 'polypeptide(L)'
;NEADDDEDGVDDEIDNCIGISNPDQSDEDCDSVGDACDVCPGGDDSIDNNNDGQMKELNSNLEELLKNLKTEPVPLLILPILEFCLFIRKNIVRQKNISFVLWLFLIVLDFQRT
;
A
#
# COMPACT_ATOMS: atom_id res chain seq x y z
N ASN A 1 -35.36 28.76 4.50
CA ASN A 1 -33.92 28.60 4.75
C ASN A 1 -33.52 27.38 4.01
N GLU A 2 -32.69 27.62 3.02
CA GLU A 2 -31.89 26.60 2.39
C GLU A 2 -30.72 26.35 3.36
N ALA A 3 -30.20 25.12 3.38
CA ALA A 3 -29.10 24.74 4.26
C ALA A 3 -27.78 25.12 3.58
N ASP A 4 -26.77 25.40 4.40
CA ASP A 4 -25.42 25.82 4.02
C ASP A 4 -24.54 25.25 5.14
N ASP A 5 -24.15 23.98 4.97
CA ASP A 5 -23.53 23.16 6.03
C ASP A 5 -22.07 23.57 6.31
N ASP A 6 -21.39 24.20 5.35
CA ASP A 6 -19.99 24.61 5.46
C ASP A 6 -19.78 26.14 5.56
N GLU A 7 -20.87 26.91 5.57
CA GLU A 7 -20.94 28.36 5.77
C GLU A 7 -20.19 29.16 4.69
N ASP A 8 -20.17 28.69 3.45
CA ASP A 8 -19.47 29.32 2.34
C ASP A 8 -20.33 30.31 1.52
N GLY A 9 -21.65 30.29 1.76
CA GLY A 9 -22.63 31.14 1.11
C GLY A 9 -23.29 30.54 -0.14
N VAL A 10 -23.09 29.26 -0.41
CA VAL A 10 -23.78 28.46 -1.43
C VAL A 10 -24.76 27.50 -0.73
N ASP A 11 -25.96 27.35 -1.29
CA ASP A 11 -26.97 26.46 -0.72
C ASP A 11 -26.61 24.99 -1.00
N ASP A 12 -26.76 24.09 -0.01
CA ASP A 12 -26.41 22.65 -0.09
C ASP A 12 -27.03 21.92 -1.31
N GLU A 13 -28.16 22.42 -1.84
CA GLU A 13 -28.82 21.83 -3.02
C GLU A 13 -28.06 22.08 -4.34
N ILE A 14 -27.21 23.10 -4.38
CA ILE A 14 -26.44 23.52 -5.55
C ILE A 14 -24.92 23.54 -5.31
N ASP A 15 -24.49 23.30 -4.07
CA ASP A 15 -23.09 23.25 -3.68
C ASP A 15 -22.40 21.97 -4.21
N ASN A 16 -21.34 22.16 -5.01
CA ASN A 16 -20.53 21.06 -5.51
C ASN A 16 -19.54 20.50 -4.48
N CYS A 17 -19.49 21.05 -3.25
CA CYS A 17 -18.69 20.58 -2.13
C CYS A 17 -19.32 20.81 -0.73
N ILE A 18 -20.54 20.29 -0.48
CA ILE A 18 -21.37 20.40 0.77
C ILE A 18 -20.64 20.44 2.15
N GLY A 19 -19.44 19.87 2.27
CA GLY A 19 -18.68 19.84 3.52
C GLY A 19 -17.36 20.62 3.51
N ILE A 20 -17.01 21.31 2.41
CA ILE A 20 -15.74 21.99 2.20
C ILE A 20 -15.96 23.31 1.46
N SER A 21 -15.88 24.40 2.23
CA SER A 21 -16.08 25.76 1.75
C SER A 21 -15.31 26.07 0.47
N ASN A 22 -16.04 26.36 -0.61
CA ASN A 22 -15.55 26.76 -1.92
C ASN A 22 -16.51 27.76 -2.61
N PRO A 23 -16.55 29.04 -2.15
CA PRO A 23 -17.53 30.02 -2.62
C PRO A 23 -17.49 30.34 -4.12
N ASP A 24 -16.40 29.97 -4.81
CA ASP A 24 -16.22 30.14 -6.25
C ASP A 24 -16.80 29.00 -7.07
N GLN A 25 -17.15 27.86 -6.44
CA GLN A 25 -17.79 26.70 -7.06
C GLN A 25 -17.05 26.25 -8.32
N SER A 26 -15.71 26.30 -8.28
CA SER A 26 -14.85 25.88 -9.39
C SER A 26 -14.96 24.36 -9.60
N ASP A 27 -15.03 23.95 -10.86
CA ASP A 27 -15.16 22.57 -11.34
C ASP A 27 -14.51 22.53 -12.75
N GLU A 28 -13.20 22.29 -12.81
CA GLU A 28 -12.40 22.43 -14.04
C GLU A 28 -12.79 21.40 -15.12
N ASP A 29 -13.17 20.18 -14.74
CA ASP A 29 -13.51 19.10 -15.67
C ASP A 29 -15.01 18.82 -15.83
N CYS A 30 -15.85 19.53 -15.08
CA CYS A 30 -17.30 19.55 -15.18
C CYS A 30 -17.96 18.21 -14.80
N ASP A 31 -17.46 17.54 -13.75
CA ASP A 31 -18.00 16.28 -13.23
C ASP A 31 -19.02 16.46 -12.09
N SER A 32 -19.31 17.71 -11.71
CA SER A 32 -20.20 18.12 -10.61
C SER A 32 -19.63 17.95 -9.19
N VAL A 33 -18.34 17.65 -9.06
CA VAL A 33 -17.58 17.70 -7.80
C VAL A 33 -16.65 18.91 -7.87
N GLY A 34 -16.70 19.79 -6.87
CA GLY A 34 -15.87 20.99 -6.93
C GLY A 34 -14.38 20.72 -6.73
N ASP A 35 -13.53 21.53 -7.35
CA ASP A 35 -12.05 21.41 -7.28
C ASP A 35 -11.51 21.33 -5.83
N ALA A 36 -12.25 21.87 -4.87
CA ALA A 36 -11.91 21.89 -3.45
C ALA A 36 -12.09 20.53 -2.75
N CYS A 37 -13.06 19.73 -3.21
CA CYS A 37 -13.39 18.41 -2.67
C CYS A 37 -13.14 17.26 -3.66
N ASP A 38 -12.74 17.57 -4.89
CA ASP A 38 -12.33 16.60 -5.89
C ASP A 38 -10.87 16.11 -5.65
N VAL A 39 -10.68 14.81 -5.84
CA VAL A 39 -9.37 14.15 -5.79
C VAL A 39 -8.58 14.37 -7.09
N CYS A 40 -9.25 14.62 -8.22
CA CYS A 40 -8.66 14.84 -9.53
C CYS A 40 -9.20 16.09 -10.25
N PRO A 41 -8.95 17.34 -9.76
CA PRO A 41 -9.58 18.61 -10.18
C PRO A 41 -9.39 19.09 -11.65
N GLY A 42 -9.44 18.21 -12.64
CA GLY A 42 -9.01 18.52 -14.01
C GLY A 42 -8.86 17.28 -14.89
N GLY A 43 -9.48 16.15 -14.52
CA GLY A 43 -9.44 14.96 -15.33
C GLY A 43 -10.51 13.93 -14.98
N ASP A 44 -11.01 13.28 -16.05
CA ASP A 44 -11.91 12.13 -16.06
C ASP A 44 -11.73 11.17 -14.87
N ASP A 45 -12.75 11.17 -14.02
CA ASP A 45 -13.11 10.29 -12.91
C ASP A 45 -13.27 8.80 -13.30
N SER A 46 -12.60 8.33 -14.35
CA SER A 46 -12.41 6.91 -14.67
C SER A 46 -11.95 6.06 -13.46
N ILE A 47 -11.53 6.71 -12.37
CA ILE A 47 -11.19 6.16 -11.06
C ILE A 47 -12.29 6.41 -9.99
N ASP A 48 -13.14 7.44 -10.08
CA ASP A 48 -14.33 7.67 -9.23
C ASP A 48 -15.64 7.75 -10.04
N ASN A 49 -16.02 6.64 -10.66
CA ASN A 49 -17.24 6.57 -11.47
C ASN A 49 -18.54 6.59 -10.63
N ASN A 50 -18.49 6.94 -9.34
CA ASN A 50 -19.65 7.10 -8.47
C ASN A 50 -19.70 8.46 -7.75
N ASN A 51 -18.82 9.39 -8.12
CA ASN A 51 -18.81 10.80 -7.73
C ASN A 51 -18.96 10.96 -6.20
N ASP A 52 -18.24 10.14 -5.42
CA ASP A 52 -18.25 10.21 -3.95
C ASP A 52 -17.02 10.91 -3.36
N GLY A 53 -16.15 11.46 -4.23
CA GLY A 53 -14.92 12.12 -3.83
C GLY A 53 -13.86 11.15 -3.32
N GLN A 54 -13.97 9.86 -3.63
CA GLN A 54 -12.99 8.84 -3.30
C GLN A 54 -12.52 8.14 -4.57
N MET A 55 -11.20 8.10 -4.78
CA MET A 55 -10.63 7.20 -5.77
C MET A 55 -11.08 5.76 -5.45
N LYS A 56 -11.63 5.03 -6.44
CA LYS A 56 -11.65 3.56 -6.36
C LYS A 56 -10.22 3.13 -6.18
N GLU A 57 -9.93 2.75 -4.93
CA GLU A 57 -8.76 2.00 -4.52
C GLU A 57 -8.47 0.99 -5.62
N LEU A 58 -7.27 1.07 -6.19
CA LEU A 58 -6.85 0.29 -7.34
C LEU A 58 -7.16 -1.19 -7.07
N ASN A 59 -8.29 -1.63 -7.61
CA ASN A 59 -8.89 -2.96 -7.52
C ASN A 59 -9.44 -3.31 -6.12
N SER A 60 -10.77 -3.21 -5.95
CA SER A 60 -11.52 -3.74 -4.80
C SER A 60 -11.18 -5.20 -4.47
N ASN A 61 -10.66 -5.96 -5.44
CA ASN A 61 -10.14 -7.32 -5.20
C ASN A 61 -8.68 -7.34 -4.74
N LEU A 62 -7.84 -6.37 -5.13
CA LEU A 62 -6.40 -6.36 -4.78
C LEU A 62 -6.19 -5.96 -3.32
N GLU A 63 -7.00 -5.06 -2.78
CA GLU A 63 -6.92 -4.66 -1.37
C GLU A 63 -7.43 -5.77 -0.43
N GLU A 64 -8.47 -6.49 -0.83
CA GLU A 64 -8.90 -7.72 -0.14
C GLU A 64 -7.84 -8.83 -0.25
N LEU A 65 -7.16 -8.95 -1.40
CA LEU A 65 -6.03 -9.86 -1.59
C LEU A 65 -4.78 -9.45 -0.78
N LEU A 66 -4.48 -8.16 -0.65
CA LEU A 66 -3.37 -7.62 0.16
C LEU A 66 -3.65 -7.78 1.66
N LYS A 67 -4.92 -7.70 2.08
CA LYS A 67 -5.36 -8.00 3.45
C LYS A 67 -5.14 -9.48 3.80
N ASN A 68 -5.39 -10.38 2.84
CA ASN A 68 -5.09 -11.81 2.97
C ASN A 68 -3.58 -12.12 2.92
N LEU A 69 -2.78 -11.31 2.20
CA LEU A 69 -1.32 -11.45 2.14
C LEU A 69 -0.61 -11.03 3.44
N LYS A 70 -1.23 -10.16 4.24
CA LYS A 70 -0.71 -9.69 5.54
C LYS A 70 -1.02 -10.65 6.71
N THR A 71 -1.85 -11.68 6.52
CA THR A 71 -2.32 -12.57 7.58
C THR A 71 -1.89 -14.03 7.45
N GLU A 72 -0.79 -14.30 6.77
CA GLU A 72 -0.10 -15.58 6.97
C GLU A 72 1.10 -15.34 7.89
N PRO A 73 1.13 -15.90 9.12
CA PRO A 73 2.31 -15.82 9.94
C PRO A 73 3.42 -16.56 9.18
N VAL A 74 4.38 -15.82 8.61
CA VAL A 74 5.61 -16.43 8.09
C VAL A 74 6.16 -17.27 9.24
N PRO A 75 6.18 -18.61 9.13
CA PRO A 75 6.52 -19.43 10.26
C PRO A 75 7.93 -19.07 10.66
N LEU A 76 8.13 -18.76 11.96
CA LEU A 76 9.41 -18.40 12.58
C LEU A 76 10.58 -19.37 12.28
N LEU A 77 10.29 -20.49 11.60
CA LEU A 77 11.22 -21.50 11.11
C LEU A 77 11.94 -21.15 9.80
N ILE A 78 11.50 -20.12 9.03
CA ILE A 78 12.13 -19.76 7.75
C ILE A 78 13.24 -18.71 7.90
N LEU A 79 13.17 -17.85 8.93
CA LEU A 79 14.23 -16.90 9.28
C LEU A 79 15.62 -17.53 9.42
N PRO A 80 15.83 -18.66 10.12
CA PRO A 80 17.16 -19.27 10.23
C PRO A 80 17.68 -19.81 8.90
N ILE A 81 16.79 -20.28 8.01
CA ILE A 81 17.16 -20.77 6.68
C ILE A 81 17.61 -19.61 5.78
N LEU A 82 16.93 -18.45 5.87
CA LEU A 82 17.28 -17.26 5.12
C LEU A 82 18.62 -16.65 5.61
N GLU A 83 18.84 -16.60 6.93
CA GLU A 83 20.13 -16.18 7.48
C GLU A 83 21.27 -17.12 7.09
N PHE A 84 21.03 -18.44 7.08
CA PHE A 84 22.01 -19.41 6.63
C PHE A 84 22.34 -19.24 5.14
N CYS A 85 21.34 -19.04 4.28
CA CYS A 85 21.54 -18.77 2.85
C CYS A 85 22.33 -17.48 2.59
N LEU A 86 22.05 -16.41 3.34
CA LEU A 86 22.80 -15.15 3.24
C LEU A 86 24.23 -15.28 3.79
N PHE A 87 24.43 -16.07 4.85
CA PHE A 87 25.77 -16.40 5.36
C PHE A 87 26.58 -17.21 4.33
N ILE A 88 25.99 -18.20 3.68
CA ILE A 88 26.60 -18.96 2.58
C ILE A 88 26.93 -18.00 1.41
N ARG A 89 26.01 -17.11 1.02
CA ARG A 89 26.25 -16.11 -0.04
C ARG A 89 27.40 -15.16 0.30
N LYS A 90 27.51 -14.72 1.56
CA LYS A 90 28.56 -13.81 2.04
C LYS A 90 29.93 -14.50 2.15
N ASN A 91 29.96 -15.81 2.42
CA ASN A 91 31.20 -16.59 2.55
C ASN A 91 31.66 -17.28 1.25
N ILE A 92 30.76 -17.58 0.30
CA ILE A 92 31.14 -18.11 -1.03
C ILE A 92 31.91 -17.08 -1.85
N VAL A 93 31.58 -15.79 -1.75
CA VAL A 93 32.28 -14.73 -2.49
C VAL A 93 33.64 -14.38 -1.86
N ARG A 94 33.95 -14.86 -0.64
CA ARG A 94 35.13 -14.40 0.13
C ARG A 94 36.02 -15.46 0.77
N GLN A 95 35.91 -16.76 0.45
CA GLN A 95 36.86 -17.76 0.96
C GLN A 95 37.27 -18.76 -0.12
N LYS A 96 38.44 -18.52 -0.73
CA LYS A 96 39.26 -19.59 -1.34
C LYS A 96 39.96 -20.42 -0.25
N ASN A 97 39.24 -20.89 0.76
CA ASN A 97 39.83 -21.71 1.83
C ASN A 97 38.94 -22.92 2.13
N ILE A 98 39.30 -24.03 1.48
CA ILE A 98 38.77 -25.39 1.66
C ILE A 98 38.69 -25.83 3.14
N SER A 99 39.51 -25.24 4.01
CA SER A 99 39.52 -25.52 5.44
C SER A 99 38.20 -25.19 6.16
N PHE A 100 37.41 -24.20 5.69
CA PHE A 100 36.15 -23.83 6.34
C PHE A 100 35.00 -24.77 5.97
N VAL A 101 34.99 -25.28 4.74
CA VAL A 101 34.02 -26.28 4.26
C VAL A 101 34.21 -27.61 5.00
N LEU A 102 35.46 -28.02 5.23
CA LEU A 102 35.80 -29.19 6.04
C LEU A 102 35.37 -29.03 7.51
N TRP A 103 35.51 -27.84 8.10
CA TRP A 103 35.06 -27.58 9.47
C TRP A 103 33.53 -27.61 9.62
N LEU A 104 32.79 -27.01 8.67
CA LEU A 104 31.33 -27.09 8.62
C LEU A 104 30.83 -28.52 8.43
N PHE A 105 31.50 -29.32 7.60
CA PHE A 105 31.15 -30.73 7.40
C PHE A 105 31.36 -31.56 8.67
N LEU A 106 32.41 -31.30 9.44
CA LEU A 106 32.67 -31.96 10.72
C LEU A 106 31.63 -31.57 11.80
N ILE A 107 31.18 -30.31 11.85
CA ILE A 107 30.10 -29.88 12.75
C ILE A 107 28.79 -30.58 12.43
N VAL A 108 28.46 -30.73 11.15
CA VAL A 108 27.23 -31.44 10.72
C VAL A 108 27.31 -32.93 11.06
N LEU A 109 28.49 -33.55 10.98
CA LEU A 109 28.71 -34.95 11.39
C LEU A 109 28.63 -35.14 12.92
N ASP A 110 29.10 -34.16 13.72
CA ASP A 110 28.97 -34.22 15.18
C ASP A 110 27.51 -34.05 15.65
N PHE A 111 26.70 -33.26 14.94
CA PHE A 111 25.27 -33.10 15.25
C PHE A 111 24.44 -34.36 14.98
N GLN A 112 24.88 -35.25 14.07
CA GLN A 112 24.20 -36.53 13.83
C GLN A 112 24.61 -37.64 14.81
N ARG A 113 25.48 -37.35 15.77
CA ARG A 113 26.00 -38.33 16.75
C ARG A 113 25.40 -38.19 18.16
N THR A 114 24.55 -37.18 18.38
CA THR A 114 23.69 -37.01 19.56
C THR A 114 22.25 -37.25 19.20
#